data_AF-A0A6P5RK43-F1
#
_entry.id   AF-A0A6P5RK43-F1
#
_cell.length_a   1.000
_cell.length_b   1.000
_cell.length_c   1.000
_cell.angle_alpha   90.00
_cell.angle_beta   90.00
_cell.angle_gamma   90.00
#
_symmetry.space_group_name_H-M   'P 1'
#
loop_
_entity.id
_entity.type
_entity.pdbx_description
1 polymer ?
#
loop_
_entity_poly.entity_id
_entity_poly.type
_entity_poly.pdbx_seq_one_letter_code
_entity_poly.pdbx_strand_id
1 'polypeptide(L)'
;MPNTPSAVGEAASVMSLGVGATEQDGDLIAKLFGSVGKTWKADEKLFDAVTGVSGSGPAYIYLAIEALADGGVAAGLPRELALGLASQTVSLLILHGVLLLNQSCDIITPSCICVYLSQIVTM
;
A
#
# COMPACT_ATOMS: atom_id res chain seq x y z
N MET A 1 -8.29 10.44 -9.21
CA MET A 1 -7.52 9.24 -9.59
C MET A 1 -7.58 8.22 -8.46
N PRO A 2 -8.57 7.31 -8.43
CA PRO A 2 -8.58 6.15 -7.54
C PRO A 2 -7.72 5.00 -8.12
N ASN A 3 -7.68 3.86 -7.43
CA ASN A 3 -7.02 2.64 -7.91
C ASN A 3 -7.86 1.37 -7.62
N THR A 4 -7.38 0.22 -8.09
CA THR A 4 -8.10 -1.07 -8.06
C THR A 4 -8.50 -1.59 -6.67
N PRO A 5 -7.73 -1.36 -5.57
CA PRO A 5 -8.14 -1.72 -4.21
C PRO A 5 -9.43 -1.05 -3.69
N SER A 6 -10.01 -0.09 -4.43
CA SER A 6 -11.33 0.47 -4.12
C SER A 6 -12.43 -0.58 -3.98
N ALA A 7 -12.33 -1.70 -4.70
CA ALA A 7 -13.29 -2.81 -4.61
C ALA A 7 -13.33 -3.49 -3.24
N VAL A 8 -12.25 -3.36 -2.45
CA VAL A 8 -12.13 -3.94 -1.09
C VAL A 8 -12.05 -2.87 0.00
N GLY A 9 -12.34 -1.60 -0.33
CA GLY A 9 -12.35 -0.50 0.63
C GLY A 9 -10.97 0.06 1.00
N GLU A 10 -9.91 -0.32 0.29
CA GLU A 10 -8.52 0.08 0.57
C GLU A 10 -7.93 0.96 -0.55
N ALA A 11 -8.74 1.79 -1.20
CA ALA A 11 -8.29 2.68 -2.26
C ALA A 11 -7.23 3.67 -1.79
N ALA A 12 -6.31 4.00 -2.69
CA ALA A 12 -5.44 5.18 -2.57
C ALA A 12 -5.81 6.19 -3.66
N SER A 13 -6.62 7.19 -3.30
CA SER A 13 -7.18 8.15 -4.24
C SER A 13 -6.50 9.52 -4.14
N VAL A 14 -6.27 10.17 -5.28
CA VAL A 14 -5.81 11.56 -5.31
C VAL A 14 -6.76 12.40 -6.14
N MET A 15 -7.10 13.59 -5.66
CA MET A 15 -7.96 14.56 -6.34
C MET A 15 -7.26 15.91 -6.51
N SER A 16 -7.68 16.63 -7.54
CA SER A 16 -7.28 18.01 -7.80
C SER A 16 -8.54 18.83 -8.02
N LEU A 17 -8.56 20.08 -7.55
CA LEU A 17 -9.69 20.97 -7.69
C LEU A 17 -9.49 21.83 -8.94
N GLY A 18 -10.43 21.76 -9.88
CA GLY A 18 -10.44 22.64 -11.04
C GLY A 18 -10.79 24.08 -10.66
N VAL A 19 -10.61 25.02 -11.59
CA VAL A 19 -10.77 26.47 -11.36
C VAL A 19 -12.17 26.85 -10.83
N GLY A 20 -13.21 26.08 -11.15
CA GLY A 20 -14.58 26.31 -10.70
C GLY A 20 -15.00 25.50 -9.47
N ALA A 21 -14.13 24.65 -8.94
CA ALA A 21 -14.44 23.81 -7.78
C ALA A 21 -14.15 24.58 -6.49
N THR A 22 -15.08 24.54 -5.55
CA THR A 22 -14.92 25.14 -4.22
C THR A 22 -14.26 24.17 -3.26
N GLU A 23 -13.78 24.66 -2.12
CA GLU A 23 -13.28 23.79 -1.05
C GLU A 23 -14.38 22.88 -0.51
N GLN A 24 -15.64 23.34 -0.47
CA GLN A 24 -16.78 22.54 -0.05
C GLN A 24 -17.03 21.36 -1.00
N ASP A 25 -16.86 21.56 -2.30
CA ASP A 25 -16.91 20.47 -3.28
C ASP A 25 -15.77 19.48 -3.02
N GLY A 26 -14.57 19.98 -2.75
CA GLY A 26 -13.42 19.17 -2.38
C GLY A 26 -13.69 18.31 -1.14
N ASP A 27 -14.25 18.88 -0.09
CA ASP A 27 -14.53 18.17 1.16
C ASP A 27 -15.63 17.11 0.98
N LEU A 28 -16.63 17.40 0.16
CA LEU A 28 -17.66 16.41 -0.21
C LEU A 28 -17.04 15.22 -0.95
N ILE A 29 -16.17 15.47 -1.93
CA ILE A 29 -15.49 14.42 -2.69
C ILE A 29 -14.51 13.65 -1.81
N ALA A 30 -13.76 14.32 -0.93
CA ALA A 30 -12.90 13.66 0.05
C ALA A 30 -13.68 12.70 0.95
N LYS A 31 -14.88 13.11 1.40
CA LYS A 31 -15.75 12.24 2.20
C LYS A 31 -16.27 11.05 1.40
N LEU A 32 -16.64 11.25 0.14
CA LEU A 32 -17.12 10.20 -0.74
C LEU A 32 -16.03 9.15 -1.01
N PHE A 33 -14.86 9.57 -1.49
CA PHE A 33 -13.75 8.64 -1.76
C PHE A 33 -13.12 8.10 -0.48
N GLY A 34 -13.25 8.82 0.64
CA GLY A 34 -12.91 8.35 1.98
C GLY A 34 -13.71 7.13 2.44
N SER A 35 -14.88 6.87 1.85
CA SER A 35 -15.69 5.67 2.17
C SER A 35 -15.12 4.37 1.60
N VAL A 36 -14.22 4.45 0.62
CA VAL A 36 -13.62 3.31 -0.08
C VAL A 36 -12.09 3.26 0.06
N GLY A 37 -11.52 4.09 0.93
CA GLY A 37 -10.08 4.14 1.18
C GLY A 37 -9.61 5.52 1.64
N LYS A 38 -8.36 5.86 1.34
CA LYS A 38 -7.75 7.15 1.68
C LYS A 38 -7.70 8.08 0.48
N THR A 39 -7.88 9.38 0.74
CA THR A 39 -7.89 10.41 -0.30
C THR A 39 -6.95 11.56 0.04
N TRP A 40 -6.20 12.04 -0.94
CA TRP A 40 -5.31 13.20 -0.84
C TRP A 40 -5.63 14.26 -1.91
N LYS A 41 -5.28 15.52 -1.62
CA LYS A 41 -5.29 16.63 -2.59
C LYS A 41 -3.88 16.81 -3.16
N ALA A 42 -3.76 17.01 -4.48
CA ALA A 42 -2.49 17.33 -5.14
C ALA A 42 -2.70 18.22 -6.38
N ASP A 43 -1.64 18.90 -6.80
CA ASP A 43 -1.62 19.63 -8.07
C ASP A 43 -1.81 18.67 -9.25
N GLU A 44 -2.62 19.06 -10.23
CA GLU A 44 -2.93 18.25 -11.42
C GLU A 44 -1.66 17.82 -12.19
N LYS A 45 -0.63 18.67 -12.23
CA LYS A 45 0.67 18.37 -12.86
C LYS A 45 1.38 17.12 -12.29
N LEU A 46 0.99 16.66 -11.10
CA LEU A 46 1.56 15.48 -10.45
C LEU A 46 0.82 14.19 -10.82
N PHE A 47 -0.27 14.26 -11.59
CA PHE A 47 -1.15 13.11 -11.82
C PHE A 47 -0.49 11.98 -12.62
N ASP A 48 0.49 12.28 -13.47
CA ASP A 48 1.29 11.24 -14.13
C ASP A 48 2.09 10.41 -13.11
N ALA A 49 2.73 11.08 -12.15
CA ALA A 49 3.46 10.42 -11.07
C ALA A 49 2.51 9.66 -10.12
N VAL A 50 1.37 10.27 -9.77
CA VAL A 50 0.31 9.60 -8.99
C VAL A 50 -0.16 8.33 -9.69
N THR A 51 -0.31 8.36 -11.01
CA THR A 51 -0.70 7.19 -11.79
C THR A 51 0.34 6.08 -11.71
N GLY A 52 1.62 6.44 -11.89
CA GLY A 52 2.72 5.48 -11.79
C GLY A 52 2.83 4.81 -10.42
N VAL A 53 2.48 5.53 -9.34
CA VAL A 53 2.56 5.02 -7.96
C VAL A 53 1.27 4.35 -7.51
N SER A 54 0.13 5.05 -7.53
CA SER A 54 -1.13 4.54 -6.99
C SER A 54 -1.88 3.65 -8.00
N GLY A 55 -1.91 4.04 -9.27
CA GLY A 55 -2.63 3.32 -10.32
C GLY A 55 -1.92 2.02 -10.70
N SER A 56 -0.63 2.11 -11.03
CA SER A 56 0.18 0.95 -11.42
C SER A 56 0.77 0.18 -10.23
N GLY A 57 0.89 0.81 -9.06
CA GLY A 57 1.48 0.23 -7.85
C GLY A 57 0.96 -1.16 -7.48
N PRO A 58 -0.37 -1.41 -7.48
CA PRO A 58 -0.92 -2.73 -7.18
C PRO A 58 -0.33 -3.85 -8.05
N ALA A 59 -0.03 -3.59 -9.32
CA ALA A 59 0.55 -4.59 -10.22
C ALA A 59 1.97 -5.00 -9.78
N TYR A 60 2.79 -4.04 -9.33
CA TYR A 60 4.13 -4.33 -8.81
C TYR A 60 4.06 -5.20 -7.56
N ILE A 61 3.07 -4.93 -6.70
CA ILE A 61 2.87 -5.68 -5.46
C ILE A 61 2.35 -7.10 -5.74
N TYR A 62 1.47 -7.29 -6.72
CA TYR A 62 1.05 -8.63 -7.15
C TYR A 62 2.23 -9.46 -7.63
N LEU A 63 3.11 -8.87 -8.44
CA LEU A 63 4.32 -9.55 -8.89
C LEU A 63 5.26 -9.90 -7.73
N ALA A 64 5.40 -9.02 -6.74
CA ALA A 64 6.20 -9.29 -5.55
C ALA A 64 5.62 -10.44 -4.71
N ILE A 65 4.30 -10.48 -4.51
CA ILE A 65 3.61 -11.57 -3.81
C ILE A 65 3.83 -12.90 -4.53
N GLU A 66 3.71 -12.91 -5.87
CA GLU A 66 3.93 -14.10 -6.68
C GLU A 66 5.39 -14.59 -6.57
N ALA A 67 6.37 -13.69 -6.68
CA ALA A 67 7.78 -14.03 -6.54
C ALA A 67 8.13 -14.57 -5.14
N LEU A 68 7.53 -14.01 -4.08
CA LEU A 68 7.69 -14.52 -2.72
C LEU A 68 7.09 -15.93 -2.56
N ALA A 69 5.91 -16.16 -3.15
CA ALA A 69 5.28 -17.47 -3.14
C ALA A 69 6.11 -18.50 -3.92
N ASP A 70 6.65 -18.13 -5.08
CA ASP A 70 7.57 -18.96 -5.88
C ASP A 70 8.83 -19.31 -5.08
N GLY A 71 9.41 -18.34 -4.38
CA GLY A 71 10.55 -18.57 -3.49
C GLY A 71 10.23 -19.54 -2.35
N GLY A 72 9.04 -19.42 -1.75
CA GLY A 72 8.55 -20.36 -0.74
C GLY A 72 8.39 -21.79 -1.27
N VAL A 73 7.86 -21.94 -2.48
CA VAL A 73 7.75 -23.24 -3.17
C VAL A 73 9.12 -23.82 -3.47
N ALA A 74 10.06 -23.01 -3.96
CA ALA A 74 11.43 -23.43 -4.20
C ALA A 74 12.15 -23.89 -2.91
N ALA A 75 11.75 -23.34 -1.76
CA ALA A 75 12.21 -23.76 -0.44
C ALA A 75 11.46 -24.99 0.14
N GLY A 76 10.48 -25.54 -0.58
CA GLY A 76 9.76 -26.76 -0.21
C GLY A 76 8.36 -26.57 0.38
N LEU A 77 7.81 -25.35 0.40
CA LEU A 77 6.44 -25.12 0.85
C LEU A 77 5.40 -25.54 -0.20
N PRO A 78 4.23 -26.07 0.21
CA PRO A 78 3.08 -26.19 -0.69
C PRO A 78 2.67 -24.83 -1.27
N ARG A 79 2.29 -24.75 -2.55
CA ARG A 79 1.94 -23.50 -3.24
C ARG A 79 0.88 -22.68 -2.52
N GLU A 80 -0.19 -23.33 -2.08
CA GLU A 80 -1.28 -22.69 -1.32
C GLU A 80 -0.76 -22.01 -0.04
N LEU A 81 0.08 -22.70 0.73
CA LEU A 81 0.67 -22.15 1.95
C LEU A 81 1.63 -21.01 1.65
N ALA A 82 2.51 -21.16 0.65
CA ALA A 82 3.47 -20.13 0.26
C ALA A 82 2.76 -18.85 -0.20
N LEU A 83 1.71 -18.99 -1.01
CA LEU A 83 0.91 -17.85 -1.50
C LEU A 83 0.14 -17.16 -0.37
N GLY A 84 -0.47 -17.93 0.54
CA GLY A 84 -1.16 -17.39 1.70
C GLY A 84 -0.21 -16.60 2.61
N LEU A 85 0.97 -17.15 2.90
CA LEU A 85 2.00 -16.46 3.68
C LEU A 85 2.48 -15.18 2.99
N ALA A 86 2.85 -15.26 1.70
CA ALA A 86 3.31 -14.10 0.94
C ALA A 86 2.27 -12.96 0.88
N SER A 87 1.01 -13.30 0.59
CA SER A 87 -0.08 -12.33 0.53
C SER A 87 -0.33 -11.67 1.90
N GLN A 88 -0.33 -12.47 2.98
CA GLN A 88 -0.52 -11.97 4.34
C GLN A 88 0.64 -11.10 4.81
N THR A 89 1.88 -11.48 4.51
CA THR A 89 3.08 -10.69 4.85
C THR A 89 3.03 -9.30 4.23
N VAL A 90 2.66 -9.22 2.95
CA VAL A 90 2.53 -7.93 2.24
C VAL A 90 1.34 -7.13 2.76
N SER A 91 0.20 -7.78 3.02
CA SER A 91 -0.98 -7.10 3.60
C SER A 91 -0.68 -6.48 4.97
N LEU A 92 0.06 -7.19 5.84
CA LEU A 92 0.46 -6.69 7.16
C LEU A 92 1.32 -5.42 7.05
N LEU A 93 2.26 -5.38 6.09
CA LEU A 93 3.09 -4.20 5.82
C LEU A 93 2.24 -3.00 5.40
N ILE A 94 1.19 -3.23 4.60
CA ILE A 94 0.32 -2.16 4.08
C ILE A 94 -0.64 -1.62 5.16
N LEU A 95 -1.21 -2.49 6.02
CA LEU A 95 -2.19 -2.09 7.05
C LEU A 95 -1.56 -1.62 8.37
N HIS A 96 -0.46 -2.26 8.81
CA HIS A 96 0.17 -1.98 10.11
C HIS A 96 1.64 -1.51 10.00
N GLY A 97 2.35 -1.86 8.93
CA GLY A 97 3.77 -1.50 8.73
C GLY A 97 4.02 -0.02 8.42
N VAL A 98 3.05 0.71 7.86
CA VAL A 98 3.16 2.17 7.63
C VAL A 98 3.34 2.95 8.93
N LEU A 99 2.87 2.41 10.06
CA LEU A 99 3.08 3.01 11.39
C LEU A 99 4.55 2.98 11.83
N LEU A 100 5.33 2.00 11.36
CA LEU A 100 6.75 1.85 11.65
C LEU A 100 7.63 2.66 10.69
N LEU A 101 7.24 2.75 9.41
CA LEU A 101 7.94 3.59 8.42
C LEU A 101 7.82 5.09 8.71
N ASN A 102 6.69 5.53 9.31
CA ASN A 102 6.53 6.92 9.75
C ASN A 102 7.26 7.24 11.08
N GLN A 103 7.87 6.25 11.72
CA GLN A 103 8.75 6.41 12.88
C GLN A 103 10.22 6.37 12.45
N SER A 104 10.64 7.23 11.52
CA SER A 104 12.05 7.60 11.25
C SER A 104 13.10 6.48 11.10
N CYS A 105 12.71 5.21 10.93
CA CYS A 105 13.67 4.13 10.81
C CYS A 105 13.77 3.73 9.34
N ASP A 106 14.85 4.15 8.71
CA ASP A 106 15.26 3.64 7.41
C ASP A 106 15.34 2.10 7.51
N ILE A 107 14.39 1.41 6.86
CA ILE A 107 14.35 -0.06 6.75
C ILE A 107 15.65 -0.64 6.17
N ILE A 108 16.47 0.20 5.56
CA ILE A 108 17.77 -0.14 4.96
C ILE A 108 18.87 -0.28 6.02
N THR A 109 18.67 0.21 7.25
CA THR A 109 19.70 0.10 8.32
C THR A 109 19.62 -1.27 9.04
N PRO A 110 20.76 -1.98 9.23
CA PRO A 110 20.80 -3.30 9.87
C PRO A 110 20.19 -3.35 11.29
N SER A 111 20.17 -2.19 11.96
CA SER A 111 19.62 -2.01 13.31
C SER A 111 18.12 -2.23 13.39
N CYS A 112 17.34 -1.88 12.36
CA CYS A 112 15.88 -1.98 12.41
C CYS A 112 15.36 -3.41 12.14
N ILE A 113 16.06 -4.17 11.30
CA ILE A 113 15.79 -5.59 11.05
C ILE A 113 15.93 -6.43 12.33
N CYS A 114 16.93 -6.11 13.17
CA CYS A 114 17.22 -6.85 14.41
C CYS A 114 16.14 -6.64 15.49
N VAL A 115 15.62 -5.42 15.63
CA VAL A 115 14.50 -5.12 16.54
C VAL A 115 13.22 -5.82 16.08
N TYR A 116 12.97 -5.87 14.77
CA TYR A 116 11.79 -6.52 14.22
C TYR A 116 11.83 -8.05 14.34
N LEU A 117 12.98 -8.67 14.06
CA LEU A 117 13.18 -10.11 14.23
C LEU A 117 13.09 -10.55 15.69
N SER A 118 13.57 -9.74 16.65
CA SER A 118 13.48 -10.08 18.07
C SER A 118 12.04 -10.06 18.61
N GLN A 119 11.16 -9.21 18.07
CA GLN A 119 9.73 -9.21 18.42
C GLN A 119 8.93 -10.33 17.73
N ILE A 120 9.31 -10.73 16.52
CA ILE A 120 8.66 -11.85 15.81
C ILE A 120 9.01 -13.21 16.43
N VAL A 121 10.24 -13.39 16.93
CA VAL A 121 10.71 -14.67 17.51
C VAL A 121 10.21 -14.88 18.95
N THR A 122 9.65 -13.86 19.61
CA THR A 122 9.13 -13.95 20.99
C THR A 122 7.62 -14.18 21.10
N MET A 123 6.90 -14.37 19.99
CA MET A 123 5.51 -14.89 19.95
C MET A 123 5.46 -16.30 19.38
#